data_AF-A0A379GI85-F1
#
_entry.id   AF-A0A379GI85-F1
#
_cell.length_a   1.000
_cell.length_b   1.000
_cell.length_c   1.000
_cell.angle_alpha   90.00
_cell.angle_beta   90.00
_cell.angle_gamma   90.00
#
_symmetry.space_group_name_H-M   'P 1'
#
loop_
_entity.id
_entity.type
_entity.pdbx_description
1 polymer ?
#
loop_
_entity_poly.entity_id
_entity_poly.type
_entity_poly.pdbx_seq_one_letter_code
_entity_poly.pdbx_strand_id
1 'polypeptide(L)'
;MLIVDSALRISANKNQVTVDALSLNGQHILALLKNALKEKSTLSVEQAEQCVFTFASSSFPQDEESKLKAASVFDVLRFFLANSAAKEANAIFVGGLFAYDLVNGFESLPDLEAVFSCPDYCFYLAEQLIVIDHQHHHSQLISVAFTDNPQECQRLDNRQAQLVALAQQPLKQPQRQPLTPQQAVVSSNMNDEEYGAIVEAMKTYIRRGDIFQVVPSRRFQINCPSPLAALSSFETKKPQSLFVLYARCVILPFLVRHLKVR
;
A
#
# COMPACT_ATOMS: atom_id res chain seq x y z
N MET A 1 9.86 -11.98 0.98
CA MET A 1 10.54 -10.67 1.06
C MET A 1 9.98 -9.91 2.26
N LEU A 2 10.80 -9.08 2.90
CA LEU A 2 10.43 -8.29 4.07
C LEU A 2 11.03 -6.88 3.96
N ILE A 3 10.18 -5.85 3.89
CA ILE A 3 10.61 -4.46 4.07
C ILE A 3 10.79 -4.23 5.57
N VAL A 4 12.02 -3.99 6.00
CA VAL A 4 12.34 -3.76 7.42
C VAL A 4 12.21 -2.27 7.74
N ASP A 5 12.89 -1.45 6.95
CA ASP A 5 12.87 0.00 7.05
C ASP A 5 12.49 0.58 5.68
N SER A 6 11.67 1.64 5.68
CA SER A 6 11.16 2.29 4.47
C SER A 6 11.74 3.70 4.35
N ALA A 7 12.18 4.09 3.15
CA ALA A 7 12.61 5.45 2.84
C ALA A 7 11.41 6.37 2.61
N LEU A 8 10.38 5.88 1.92
CA LEU A 8 9.16 6.62 1.62
C LEU A 8 7.91 5.81 1.97
N ARG A 9 6.84 6.52 2.34
CA ARG A 9 5.46 6.05 2.28
C ARG A 9 4.71 6.85 1.22
N ILE A 10 4.01 6.16 0.33
CA ILE A 10 3.33 6.73 -0.83
C ILE A 10 1.86 6.32 -0.74
N SER A 11 0.95 7.27 -0.58
CA SER A 11 -0.49 6.98 -0.49
C SER A 11 -1.29 7.86 -1.44
N ALA A 12 -2.22 7.26 -2.19
CA ALA A 12 -3.15 8.01 -3.03
C ALA A 12 -4.56 8.09 -2.45
N ASN A 13 -5.23 9.19 -2.74
CA ASN A 13 -6.66 9.34 -2.53
C ASN A 13 -7.23 10.18 -3.67
N LYS A 14 -8.11 9.59 -4.45
CA LYS A 14 -8.63 10.11 -5.72
C LYS A 14 -7.48 10.53 -6.64
N ASN A 15 -7.40 11.82 -6.98
CA ASN A 15 -6.39 12.37 -7.86
C ASN A 15 -5.17 12.94 -7.12
N GLN A 16 -5.07 12.74 -5.80
CA GLN A 16 -3.95 13.22 -4.99
C GLN A 16 -3.07 12.08 -4.52
N VAL A 17 -1.75 12.32 -4.51
CA VAL A 17 -0.75 11.40 -3.96
C VAL A 17 0.07 12.13 -2.92
N THR A 18 0.01 11.64 -1.69
CA THR A 18 0.88 12.07 -0.60
C THR A 18 2.11 11.16 -0.56
N VAL A 19 3.28 11.77 -0.54
CA VAL A 19 4.57 11.09 -0.38
C VAL A 19 5.25 11.61 0.88
N ASP A 20 5.35 10.76 1.88
CA ASP A 20 6.02 11.02 3.16
C ASP A 20 7.43 10.42 3.11
N ALA A 21 8.46 11.24 3.32
CA ALA A 21 9.81 10.77 3.55
C ALA A 21 9.99 10.38 5.02
N LEU A 22 10.41 9.13 5.24
CA LEU A 22 10.56 8.54 6.56
C LEU A 22 12.03 8.54 7.04
N SER A 23 12.95 8.89 6.16
CA SER A 23 14.39 9.04 6.43
C SER A 23 14.97 10.18 5.59
N LEU A 24 16.16 10.66 5.94
CA LEU A 24 16.90 11.64 5.12
C LEU A 24 17.19 11.08 3.71
N ASN A 25 17.53 9.80 3.62
CA ASN A 25 17.63 9.07 2.36
C ASN A 25 16.33 9.16 1.53
N GLY A 26 15.16 9.04 2.18
CA GLY A 26 13.84 9.29 1.58
C GLY A 26 13.65 10.72 1.06
N GLN A 27 14.14 11.72 1.79
CA GLN A 27 14.03 13.13 1.38
C GLN A 27 14.82 13.40 0.08
N HIS A 28 15.97 12.75 -0.10
CA HIS A 28 16.77 12.88 -1.33
C HIS A 28 16.03 12.36 -2.55
N ILE A 29 15.47 11.15 -2.48
CA ILE A 29 14.70 10.59 -3.61
C ILE A 29 13.38 11.34 -3.83
N LEU A 30 12.77 11.90 -2.79
CA LEU A 30 11.60 12.77 -2.90
C LEU A 30 11.90 14.03 -3.73
N ALA A 31 13.09 14.62 -3.56
CA ALA A 31 13.51 15.78 -4.37
C ALA A 31 13.66 15.41 -5.86
N LEU A 32 14.19 14.23 -6.18
CA LEU A 32 14.27 13.75 -7.56
C LEU A 32 12.89 13.47 -8.16
N LEU A 33 12.00 12.85 -7.37
CA LEU A 33 10.61 12.60 -7.75
C LEU A 33 9.88 13.90 -8.09
N LYS A 34 10.05 14.95 -7.28
CA LYS A 34 9.46 16.28 -7.55
C LYS A 34 9.86 16.81 -8.91
N ASN A 35 11.16 16.74 -9.24
CA ASN A 35 11.66 17.21 -10.53
C ASN A 35 11.08 16.40 -11.70
N ALA A 36 10.97 15.07 -11.54
CA ALA A 36 10.42 14.19 -12.57
C ALA A 36 8.92 14.40 -12.82
N LEU A 37 8.16 14.85 -11.82
CA LEU A 37 6.70 15.03 -11.91
C LEU A 37 6.25 16.46 -12.18
N LYS A 38 7.19 17.40 -12.36
CA LYS A 38 6.92 18.83 -12.52
C LYS A 38 5.98 19.16 -13.69
N GLU A 39 6.05 18.41 -14.78
CA GLU A 39 5.20 18.62 -15.97
C GLU A 39 3.88 17.82 -15.92
N LYS A 40 3.76 16.86 -14.99
CA LYS A 40 2.64 15.91 -14.91
C LYS A 40 1.65 16.19 -13.79
N SER A 41 2.06 16.98 -12.80
CA SER A 41 1.28 17.19 -11.58
C SER A 41 1.54 18.58 -11.00
N THR A 42 0.61 19.04 -10.17
CA THR A 42 0.79 20.25 -9.36
C THR A 42 1.09 19.86 -7.91
N LEU A 43 1.99 20.59 -7.25
CA LEU A 43 2.28 20.40 -5.84
C LEU A 43 1.34 21.28 -5.00
N SER A 44 0.51 20.66 -4.16
CA SER A 44 -0.36 21.37 -3.21
C SER A 44 0.30 21.55 -1.85
N VAL A 45 1.22 20.65 -1.49
CA VAL A 45 2.10 20.75 -0.31
C VAL A 45 3.51 20.42 -0.76
N GLU A 46 4.47 21.29 -0.39
CA GLU A 46 5.89 21.07 -0.64
C GLU A 46 6.70 21.35 0.64
N GLN A 47 7.09 20.26 1.31
CA GLN A 47 7.98 20.27 2.47
C GLN A 47 9.12 19.27 2.24
N ALA A 48 10.17 19.35 3.05
CA ALA A 48 11.29 18.41 2.96
C ALA A 48 10.87 16.96 3.21
N GLU A 49 9.95 16.75 4.17
CA GLU A 49 9.50 15.43 4.61
C GLU A 49 8.19 14.99 3.98
N GLN A 50 7.46 15.88 3.32
CA GLN A 50 6.16 15.54 2.73
C GLN A 50 5.90 16.37 1.47
N CYS A 51 5.44 15.70 0.42
CA CYS A 51 4.92 16.35 -0.78
C CYS A 51 3.54 15.78 -1.12
N VAL A 52 2.64 16.64 -1.60
CA VAL A 52 1.32 16.22 -2.11
C VAL A 52 1.21 16.62 -3.57
N PHE A 53 1.16 15.62 -4.44
CA PHE A 53 1.01 15.75 -5.88
C PHE A 53 -0.46 15.64 -6.25
N THR A 54 -0.97 16.59 -7.02
CA THR A 54 -2.33 16.58 -7.55
C THR A 54 -2.28 16.39 -9.05
N PHE A 55 -3.01 15.39 -9.55
CA PHE A 55 -3.12 15.08 -10.97
C PHE A 55 -4.41 15.66 -11.53
N ALA A 56 -4.33 16.26 -12.72
CA ALA A 56 -5.50 16.82 -13.38
C ALA A 56 -6.35 15.69 -13.99
N SER A 57 -7.65 15.74 -13.75
CA SER A 57 -8.61 14.89 -14.46
C SER A 57 -8.78 15.44 -15.88
N SER A 58 -8.66 14.61 -16.92
CA SER A 58 -8.97 15.04 -18.29
C SER A 58 -10.46 15.31 -18.42
N SER A 59 -10.83 16.55 -18.72
CA SER A 59 -12.22 17.00 -18.87
C SER A 59 -12.80 16.75 -20.26
N PHE A 60 -11.99 16.25 -21.20
CA PHE A 60 -12.38 16.09 -22.60
C PHE A 60 -12.57 14.62 -22.96
N PRO A 61 -13.52 14.30 -23.86
CA PRO A 61 -13.64 12.95 -24.39
C PRO A 61 -12.37 12.61 -25.16
N GLN A 62 -11.59 11.68 -24.58
CA GLN A 62 -10.41 11.08 -25.17
C GLN A 62 -10.76 9.67 -25.63
N ASP A 63 -10.06 9.17 -26.65
CA ASP A 63 -10.06 7.74 -26.94
C ASP A 63 -9.41 6.95 -25.79
N GLU A 64 -9.72 5.67 -25.69
CA GLU A 64 -9.26 4.82 -24.57
C GLU A 64 -7.73 4.69 -24.51
N GLU A 65 -7.03 4.77 -25.64
CA GLU A 65 -5.57 4.70 -25.67
C GLU A 65 -4.94 5.97 -25.08
N SER A 66 -5.48 7.13 -25.44
CA SER A 66 -5.07 8.42 -24.87
C SER A 66 -5.34 8.51 -23.37
N LYS A 67 -6.51 8.01 -22.91
CA LYS A 67 -6.82 7.95 -21.47
C LYS A 67 -5.80 7.12 -20.69
N LEU A 68 -5.38 5.98 -21.25
CA LEU A 68 -4.40 5.09 -20.61
C LEU A 68 -3.02 5.73 -20.47
N LYS A 69 -2.66 6.63 -21.40
CA LYS A 69 -1.37 7.35 -21.43
C LYS A 69 -1.40 8.67 -20.64
N ALA A 70 -2.57 9.14 -20.23
CA ALA A 70 -2.72 10.39 -19.49
C ALA A 70 -1.97 10.33 -18.14
N ALA A 71 -1.51 11.50 -17.70
CA ALA A 71 -0.87 11.63 -16.39
C ALA A 71 -1.87 11.24 -15.29
N SER A 72 -1.44 10.39 -14.36
CA SER A 72 -2.28 9.91 -13.27
C SER A 72 -1.46 9.64 -12.02
N VAL A 73 -2.14 9.29 -10.93
CA VAL A 73 -1.52 8.91 -9.65
C VAL A 73 -0.45 7.82 -9.80
N PHE A 74 -0.57 6.95 -10.82
CA PHE A 74 0.42 5.92 -11.11
C PHE A 74 1.78 6.47 -11.57
N ASP A 75 1.87 7.69 -12.09
CA ASP A 75 3.15 8.28 -12.51
C ASP A 75 4.15 8.38 -11.34
N VAL A 76 3.66 8.51 -10.11
CA VAL A 76 4.50 8.45 -8.90
C VAL A 76 5.16 7.08 -8.75
N LEU A 77 4.42 5.99 -8.96
CA LEU A 77 4.96 4.63 -8.88
C LEU A 77 5.83 4.30 -10.10
N ARG A 78 5.47 4.78 -11.29
CA ARG A 78 6.24 4.60 -12.52
C ARG A 78 7.64 5.21 -12.44
N PHE A 79 7.81 6.30 -11.69
CA PHE A 79 9.13 6.88 -11.42
C PHE A 79 10.10 5.83 -10.84
N PHE A 80 9.65 5.02 -9.87
CA PHE A 80 10.50 4.01 -9.25
C PHE A 80 10.76 2.82 -10.17
N LEU A 81 9.81 2.47 -11.06
CA LEU A 81 10.00 1.43 -12.08
C LEU A 81 11.02 1.84 -13.16
N ALA A 82 11.03 3.11 -13.56
CA ALA A 82 11.98 3.60 -14.56
C ALA A 82 13.42 3.66 -14.01
N ASN A 83 13.56 3.94 -12.71
CA ASN A 83 14.86 4.06 -12.06
C ASN A 83 15.42 2.73 -11.52
N SER A 84 14.59 1.67 -11.42
CA SER A 84 15.04 0.35 -10.95
C SER A 84 15.90 -0.42 -11.96
N ALA A 85 15.89 -0.01 -13.23
CA ALA A 85 16.71 -0.61 -14.30
C ALA A 85 18.21 -0.26 -14.19
N ALA A 86 18.59 0.66 -13.30
CA ALA A 86 19.98 1.04 -13.08
C ALA A 86 20.70 0.02 -12.16
N LYS A 87 21.41 -0.92 -12.79
CA LYS A 87 22.51 -1.78 -12.29
C LYS A 87 22.22 -2.96 -11.36
N GLU A 88 21.17 -3.00 -10.54
CA GLU A 88 20.76 -4.23 -9.85
C GLU A 88 19.24 -4.31 -9.78
N ALA A 89 18.64 -5.37 -10.34
CA ALA A 89 17.18 -5.50 -10.51
C ALA A 89 16.36 -5.47 -9.20
N ASN A 90 17.03 -5.53 -8.04
CA ASN A 90 16.43 -5.44 -6.71
C ASN A 90 16.84 -4.18 -5.92
N ALA A 91 17.58 -3.24 -6.54
CA ALA A 91 18.05 -2.04 -5.84
C ALA A 91 16.90 -1.09 -5.48
N ILE A 92 15.80 -1.08 -6.22
CA ILE A 92 14.63 -0.25 -5.90
C ILE A 92 13.42 -1.16 -5.77
N PHE A 93 12.97 -1.37 -4.54
CA PHE A 93 11.78 -2.17 -4.23
C PHE A 93 10.68 -1.28 -3.65
N VAL A 94 9.52 -1.31 -4.29
CA VAL A 94 8.31 -0.62 -3.84
C VAL A 94 7.23 -1.66 -3.60
N GLY A 95 6.83 -1.85 -2.33
CA GLY A 95 5.86 -2.87 -1.92
C GLY A 95 4.65 -2.25 -1.23
N GLY A 96 3.46 -2.76 -1.51
CA GLY A 96 2.24 -2.13 -1.03
C GLY A 96 0.96 -2.80 -1.50
N LEU A 97 -0.13 -2.03 -1.46
CA LEU A 97 -1.48 -2.45 -1.82
C LEU A 97 -2.14 -1.44 -2.75
N PHE A 98 -2.88 -1.95 -3.72
CA PHE A 98 -3.91 -1.22 -4.44
C PHE A 98 -5.26 -1.57 -3.80
N ALA A 99 -6.02 -0.57 -3.37
CA ALA A 99 -7.37 -0.76 -2.92
C ALA A 99 -8.31 -0.90 -4.12
N TYR A 100 -9.48 -1.49 -3.87
CA TYR A 100 -10.52 -1.64 -4.90
C TYR A 100 -10.97 -0.27 -5.42
N ASP A 101 -11.16 0.70 -4.52
CA ASP A 101 -11.73 2.03 -4.84
C ASP A 101 -10.86 2.89 -5.77
N LEU A 102 -9.60 2.51 -6.01
CA LEU A 102 -8.73 3.14 -7.00
C LEU A 102 -9.36 3.18 -8.40
N VAL A 103 -10.21 2.20 -8.73
CA VAL A 103 -10.91 2.13 -10.01
C VAL A 103 -11.86 3.32 -10.23
N ASN A 104 -12.37 3.94 -9.15
CA ASN A 104 -13.24 5.14 -9.24
C ASN A 104 -12.53 6.33 -9.88
N GLY A 105 -11.19 6.35 -9.92
CA GLY A 105 -10.41 7.37 -10.62
C GLY A 105 -10.38 7.22 -12.14
N PHE A 106 -10.78 6.06 -12.66
CA PHE A 106 -10.66 5.70 -14.08
C PHE A 106 -12.00 5.32 -14.71
N GLU A 107 -12.93 4.79 -13.92
CA GLU A 107 -14.27 4.39 -14.35
C GLU A 107 -15.35 5.22 -13.66
N SER A 108 -16.47 5.41 -14.36
CA SER A 108 -17.62 6.12 -13.79
C SER A 108 -18.40 5.18 -12.87
N LEU A 109 -18.16 5.33 -11.57
CA LEU A 109 -18.82 4.59 -10.52
C LEU A 109 -19.50 5.55 -9.54
N PRO A 110 -20.60 5.13 -8.89
CA PRO A 110 -21.27 5.96 -7.90
C PRO A 110 -20.34 6.21 -6.70
N ASP A 111 -20.32 7.44 -6.20
CA ASP A 111 -19.65 7.76 -4.95
C ASP A 111 -20.34 7.03 -3.78
N LEU A 112 -19.55 6.31 -2.98
CA LEU A 112 -20.00 5.60 -1.80
C LEU A 112 -19.41 6.22 -0.54
N GLU A 113 -20.13 6.16 0.57
CA GLU A 113 -19.60 6.59 1.86
C GLU A 113 -18.45 5.68 2.31
N ALA A 114 -17.31 6.28 2.61
CA ALA A 114 -16.14 5.55 3.10
C ALA A 114 -16.38 5.04 4.53
N VAL A 115 -16.56 3.73 4.68
CA VAL A 115 -16.69 3.08 6.00
C VAL A 115 -15.33 2.88 6.68
N PHE A 116 -14.24 2.88 5.91
CA PHE A 116 -12.87 2.75 6.40
C PHE A 116 -11.96 3.80 5.79
N SER A 117 -10.97 4.24 6.56
CA SER A 117 -9.88 5.10 6.10
C SER A 117 -8.79 4.28 5.39
N CYS A 118 -9.12 3.68 4.25
CA CYS A 118 -8.12 3.07 3.37
C CYS A 118 -7.83 4.02 2.20
N PRO A 119 -6.56 4.35 1.92
CA PRO A 119 -6.22 5.07 0.70
C PRO A 119 -6.40 4.17 -0.53
N ASP A 120 -6.60 4.78 -1.70
CA ASP A 120 -6.77 4.07 -2.98
C ASP A 120 -5.55 3.22 -3.34
N TYR A 121 -4.37 3.66 -2.90
CA TYR A 121 -3.22 2.78 -2.74
C TYR A 121 -2.33 3.21 -1.59
N CYS A 122 -1.53 2.28 -1.07
CA CYS A 122 -0.48 2.55 -0.09
C CYS A 122 0.76 1.69 -0.38
N PHE A 123 1.89 2.35 -0.65
CA PHE A 123 3.16 1.72 -0.98
C PHE A 123 4.29 2.24 -0.11
N TYR A 124 5.30 1.41 0.07
CA TYR A 124 6.52 1.69 0.80
C TYR A 124 7.72 1.46 -0.10
N LEU A 125 8.59 2.47 -0.21
CA LEU A 125 9.90 2.32 -0.83
C LEU A 125 10.85 1.74 0.21
N ALA A 126 11.41 0.56 -0.06
CA ALA A 126 12.33 -0.08 0.86
C ALA A 126 13.68 0.65 0.90
N GLU A 127 14.15 0.90 2.12
CA GLU A 127 15.55 1.28 2.39
C GLU A 127 16.37 0.07 2.83
N GLN A 128 15.74 -0.80 3.62
CA GLN A 128 16.31 -2.07 4.09
C GLN A 128 15.35 -3.19 3.72
N LEU A 129 15.80 -4.07 2.81
CA LEU A 129 15.00 -5.17 2.27
C LEU A 129 15.67 -6.50 2.58
N ILE A 130 14.92 -7.44 3.16
CA ILE A 130 15.37 -8.83 3.31
C ILE A 130 14.65 -9.68 2.26
N VAL A 131 15.44 -10.32 1.41
CA VAL A 131 14.98 -11.33 0.46
C VAL A 131 15.33 -12.70 1.04
N ILE A 132 14.32 -13.56 1.19
CA ILE A 132 14.50 -14.93 1.71
C ILE A 132 14.18 -15.88 0.57
N ASP A 133 15.18 -16.63 0.15
CA ASP A 133 15.06 -17.73 -0.78
C ASP A 133 14.89 -19.03 0.01
N HIS A 134 13.65 -19.50 0.08
CA HIS A 134 13.32 -20.74 0.78
C HIS A 134 13.81 -21.99 0.03
N GLN A 135 14.03 -21.92 -1.28
CA GLN A 135 14.49 -23.07 -2.08
C GLN A 135 16.00 -23.29 -1.89
N HIS A 136 16.78 -22.22 -1.90
CA HIS A 136 18.24 -22.28 -1.73
C HIS A 136 18.70 -22.06 -0.28
N HIS A 137 17.76 -21.92 0.67
CA HIS A 137 18.03 -21.67 2.09
C HIS A 137 18.97 -20.47 2.32
N HIS A 138 18.81 -19.43 1.50
CA HIS A 138 19.66 -18.25 1.50
C HIS A 138 18.84 -17.00 1.80
N SER A 139 19.41 -16.07 2.55
CA SER A 139 18.81 -14.76 2.77
C SER A 139 19.80 -13.67 2.38
N GLN A 140 19.28 -12.63 1.73
CA GLN A 140 20.03 -11.45 1.34
C GLN A 140 19.43 -10.23 2.02
N LEU A 141 20.27 -9.43 2.66
CA LEU A 141 19.93 -8.09 3.13
C LEU A 141 20.44 -7.08 2.11
N ILE A 142 19.54 -6.24 1.63
CA ILE A 142 19.81 -5.18 0.65
C ILE A 142 19.56 -3.84 1.34
N SER A 143 20.60 -3.01 1.40
CA SER A 143 20.53 -1.62 1.86
C SER A 143 20.62 -0.70 0.66
N VAL A 144 19.72 0.28 0.55
CA VAL A 144 19.66 1.17 -0.61
C VAL A 144 19.91 2.61 -0.20
N ALA A 145 20.98 3.18 -0.71
CA ALA A 145 21.27 4.61 -0.60
C ALA A 145 20.83 5.32 -1.88
N PHE A 146 19.90 6.27 -1.76
CA PHE A 146 19.46 7.19 -2.82
C PHE A 146 20.21 8.52 -2.78
N THR A 147 21.32 8.58 -2.05
CA THR A 147 22.11 9.78 -1.81
C THR A 147 23.59 9.41 -1.67
N ASP A 148 24.46 10.33 -2.08
CA ASP A 148 25.91 10.24 -1.87
C ASP A 148 26.33 10.92 -0.55
N ASN A 149 25.38 11.35 0.29
CA ASN A 149 25.68 11.96 1.58
C ASN A 149 26.40 10.94 2.50
N PRO A 150 27.67 11.18 2.88
CA PRO A 150 28.45 10.21 3.66
C PRO A 150 27.83 9.87 5.02
N GLN A 151 27.13 10.81 5.64
CA GLN A 151 26.50 10.59 6.94
C GLN A 151 25.32 9.61 6.83
N GLU A 152 24.53 9.72 5.77
CA GLU A 152 23.41 8.80 5.53
C GLU A 152 23.89 7.43 5.08
N CYS A 153 24.91 7.35 4.21
CA CYS A 153 25.54 6.07 3.85
C CYS A 153 26.05 5.35 5.12
N GLN A 154 26.75 6.06 6.00
CA GLN A 154 27.23 5.47 7.26
C GLN A 154 26.08 5.03 8.18
N ARG A 155 24.96 5.77 8.24
CA ARG A 155 23.77 5.37 9.00
C ARG A 155 23.18 4.06 8.47
N LEU A 156 23.09 3.93 7.15
CA LEU A 156 22.59 2.73 6.47
C LEU A 156 23.49 1.53 6.75
N ASP A 157 24.82 1.68 6.63
CA ASP A 157 25.79 0.62 6.92
C ASP A 157 25.71 0.16 8.37
N ASN A 158 25.63 1.11 9.31
CA ASN A 158 25.46 0.81 10.73
C ASN A 158 24.15 0.06 11.00
N ARG A 159 23.06 0.46 10.34
CA ARG A 159 21.76 -0.22 10.44
C ARG A 159 21.82 -1.62 9.85
N GLN A 160 22.48 -1.81 8.71
CA GLN A 160 22.70 -3.11 8.10
C GLN A 160 23.44 -4.04 9.06
N ALA A 161 24.54 -3.58 9.67
CA ALA A 161 25.29 -4.36 10.65
C ALA A 161 24.43 -4.75 11.86
N GLN A 162 23.58 -3.85 12.35
CA GLN A 162 22.63 -4.14 13.44
C GLN A 162 21.61 -5.22 13.03
N LEU A 163 21.07 -5.16 11.81
CA LEU A 163 20.10 -6.14 11.31
C LEU A 163 20.74 -7.52 11.14
N VAL A 164 21.98 -7.59 10.65
CA VAL A 164 22.75 -8.84 10.59
C VAL A 164 22.96 -9.42 11.98
N ALA A 165 23.37 -8.61 12.95
CA ALA A 165 23.54 -9.05 14.33
C ALA A 165 22.22 -9.53 14.95
N LEU A 166 21.11 -8.84 14.67
CA LEU A 166 19.77 -9.23 15.15
C LEU A 166 19.32 -10.56 14.54
N ALA A 167 19.59 -10.79 13.25
CA ALA A 167 19.23 -12.03 12.57
C ALA A 167 19.95 -13.27 13.12
N GLN A 168 21.10 -13.08 13.80
CA GLN A 168 21.85 -14.14 14.47
C GLN A 168 21.34 -14.44 15.89
N GLN A 169 20.42 -13.62 16.43
CA GLN A 169 19.87 -13.85 17.76
C GLN A 169 18.77 -14.92 17.75
N PRO A 170 18.52 -15.60 18.89
CA PRO A 170 17.42 -16.55 19.02
C PRO A 170 16.07 -15.91 18.68
N LEU A 171 15.28 -16.58 17.83
CA LEU A 171 13.96 -16.13 17.45
C LEU A 171 13.02 -16.11 18.67
N LYS A 172 12.36 -14.97 18.88
CA LYS A 172 11.25 -14.86 19.83
C LYS A 172 9.95 -15.18 19.09
N GLN A 173 9.19 -16.15 19.58
CA GLN A 173 7.88 -16.45 19.01
C GLN A 173 6.90 -15.28 19.27
N PRO A 174 6.06 -14.92 18.27
CA PRO A 174 5.04 -13.91 18.48
C PRO A 174 4.08 -14.37 19.59
N GLN A 175 3.87 -13.50 20.58
CA GLN A 175 2.99 -13.82 21.70
C GLN A 175 1.53 -13.87 21.23
N ARG A 176 0.90 -15.03 21.45
CA ARG A 176 -0.54 -15.20 21.29
C ARG A 176 -1.24 -14.58 22.49
N GLN A 177 -2.15 -13.65 22.25
CA GLN A 177 -3.08 -13.17 23.25
C GLN A 177 -4.40 -13.91 23.08
N PRO A 178 -4.85 -14.72 24.05
CA PRO A 178 -6.14 -15.38 23.96
C PRO A 178 -7.25 -14.34 23.97
N LEU A 179 -8.24 -14.52 23.10
CA LEU A 179 -9.45 -13.69 23.12
C LEU A 179 -10.32 -14.10 24.30
N THR A 180 -10.89 -13.12 25.01
CA THR A 180 -11.99 -13.40 25.93
C THR A 180 -13.26 -13.78 25.14
N PRO A 181 -14.24 -14.48 25.73
CA PRO A 181 -15.50 -14.81 25.04
C PRO A 181 -16.20 -13.59 24.43
N GLN A 182 -16.13 -12.43 25.09
CA GLN A 182 -16.68 -11.17 24.59
C GLN A 182 -15.93 -10.63 23.36
N GLN A 183 -14.61 -10.88 23.28
CA GLN A 183 -13.78 -10.47 22.14
C GLN A 183 -13.86 -11.46 20.97
N ALA A 184 -14.32 -12.68 21.21
CA ALA A 184 -14.46 -13.73 20.20
C ALA A 184 -15.78 -13.65 19.41
N VAL A 185 -16.61 -12.63 19.65
CA VAL A 185 -17.88 -12.42 18.93
C VAL A 185 -17.59 -11.96 17.51
N VAL A 186 -18.10 -12.71 16.53
CA VAL A 186 -18.09 -12.33 15.11
C VAL A 186 -19.36 -11.55 14.80
N SER A 187 -19.22 -10.37 14.21
CA SER A 187 -20.32 -9.59 13.67
C SER A 187 -20.28 -9.56 12.14
N SER A 188 -21.42 -9.29 11.52
CA SER A 188 -21.56 -9.09 10.07
C SER A 188 -22.27 -7.77 9.79
N ASN A 189 -22.00 -7.16 8.63
CA ASN A 189 -22.72 -5.97 8.19
C ASN A 189 -24.12 -6.26 7.63
N MET A 190 -24.42 -7.53 7.34
CA MET A 190 -25.73 -8.00 6.85
C MET A 190 -25.95 -9.47 7.22
N ASN A 191 -27.21 -9.88 7.36
CA ASN A 191 -27.59 -11.28 7.61
C ASN A 191 -27.68 -12.10 6.30
N ASP A 192 -28.05 -13.38 6.42
CA ASP A 192 -28.13 -14.30 5.28
C ASP A 192 -29.32 -13.97 4.36
N GLU A 193 -30.45 -13.54 4.92
CA GLU A 193 -31.65 -13.17 4.16
C GLU A 193 -31.41 -11.90 3.31
N GLU A 194 -30.79 -10.88 3.89
CA GLU A 194 -30.40 -9.63 3.22
C GLU A 194 -29.41 -9.89 2.08
N TYR A 195 -28.39 -10.73 2.34
CA TYR A 195 -27.44 -11.11 1.30
C TYR A 195 -28.11 -11.93 0.19
N GLY A 196 -29.04 -12.83 0.54
CA GLY A 196 -29.85 -13.59 -0.42
C GLY A 196 -30.69 -12.70 -1.32
N ALA A 197 -31.29 -11.65 -0.77
CA ALA A 197 -32.05 -10.66 -1.54
C ALA A 197 -31.17 -9.91 -2.57
N ILE A 198 -29.94 -9.56 -2.18
CA ILE A 198 -28.95 -8.97 -3.12
C ILE A 198 -28.66 -9.94 -4.25
N VAL A 199 -28.43 -11.22 -3.96
CA VAL A 199 -28.14 -12.24 -4.98
C VAL A 199 -29.31 -12.41 -5.96
N GLU A 200 -30.56 -12.44 -5.48
CA GLU A 200 -31.74 -12.53 -6.35
C GLU A 200 -31.94 -11.28 -7.22
N ALA A 201 -31.66 -10.08 -6.69
CA ALA A 201 -31.65 -8.86 -7.46
C ALA A 201 -30.60 -8.94 -8.60
N MET A 202 -29.37 -9.38 -8.28
CA MET A 202 -28.29 -9.55 -9.26
C MET A 202 -28.61 -10.57 -10.35
N LYS A 203 -29.27 -11.70 -10.02
CA LYS A 203 -29.76 -12.67 -11.01
C LYS A 203 -30.74 -12.06 -12.00
N THR A 204 -31.52 -11.06 -11.57
CA THR A 204 -32.46 -10.36 -12.47
C THR A 204 -31.71 -9.56 -13.53
N TYR A 205 -30.63 -8.86 -13.17
CA TYR A 205 -29.75 -8.17 -14.12
C TYR A 205 -29.07 -9.16 -15.09
N ILE A 206 -28.66 -10.33 -14.60
CA ILE A 206 -28.10 -11.39 -15.45
C ILE A 206 -29.12 -11.88 -16.49
N ARG A 207 -30.35 -12.19 -16.07
CA ARG A 207 -31.41 -12.67 -16.99
C ARG A 207 -31.80 -11.63 -18.04
N ARG A 208 -31.72 -10.34 -17.70
CA ARG A 208 -31.98 -9.23 -18.63
C ARG A 208 -30.85 -9.01 -19.65
N GLY A 209 -29.69 -9.62 -19.43
CA GLY A 209 -28.50 -9.47 -20.27
C GLY A 209 -27.66 -8.25 -19.94
N ASP A 210 -27.87 -7.60 -18.80
CA ASP A 210 -27.09 -6.41 -18.39
C ASP A 210 -25.64 -6.81 -17.99
N ILE A 211 -25.47 -8.00 -17.40
CA ILE A 211 -24.19 -8.56 -16.94
C ILE A 211 -24.19 -10.09 -17.08
N PHE A 212 -23.02 -10.72 -17.19
CA PHE A 212 -22.91 -12.20 -17.24
C PHE A 212 -22.69 -12.81 -15.85
N GLN A 213 -21.93 -12.13 -15.00
CA GLN A 213 -21.58 -12.55 -13.66
C GLN A 213 -21.31 -11.33 -12.79
N VAL A 214 -21.63 -11.41 -11.50
CA VAL A 214 -21.23 -10.43 -10.49
C VAL A 214 -20.83 -11.14 -9.20
N VAL A 215 -19.90 -10.54 -8.45
CA VAL A 215 -19.34 -11.10 -7.21
C VAL A 215 -19.71 -10.18 -6.04
N PRO A 216 -20.96 -10.24 -5.54
CA PRO A 216 -21.31 -9.50 -4.33
C PRO A 216 -20.50 -10.05 -3.14
N SER A 217 -20.27 -9.20 -2.15
CA SER A 217 -19.57 -9.59 -0.93
C SER A 217 -20.27 -9.04 0.31
N ARG A 218 -19.93 -9.62 1.46
CA ARG A 218 -20.34 -9.16 2.79
C ARG A 218 -19.17 -9.22 3.75
N ARG A 219 -19.22 -8.41 4.80
CA ARG A 219 -18.11 -8.18 5.71
C ARG A 219 -18.38 -8.84 7.05
N PHE A 220 -17.46 -9.68 7.48
CA PHE A 220 -17.37 -10.18 8.85
C PHE A 220 -16.30 -9.41 9.62
N GLN A 221 -16.55 -9.17 10.91
CA GLN A 221 -15.64 -8.47 11.79
C GLN A 221 -15.50 -9.23 13.12
N ILE A 222 -14.27 -9.29 13.62
CA ILE A 222 -13.92 -9.84 14.92
C ILE A 222 -12.79 -9.00 15.51
N ASN A 223 -12.71 -8.89 16.84
CA ASN A 223 -11.57 -8.25 17.48
C ASN A 223 -10.27 -9.05 17.24
N CYS A 224 -9.20 -8.37 16.85
CA CYS A 224 -7.91 -9.00 16.56
C CYS A 224 -6.75 -8.22 17.22
N PRO A 225 -6.43 -8.50 18.50
CA PRO A 225 -5.43 -7.75 19.25
C PRO A 225 -3.99 -8.08 18.84
N SER A 226 -3.75 -9.28 18.29
CA SER A 226 -2.42 -9.71 17.81
C SER A 226 -2.49 -10.23 16.36
N PRO A 227 -2.51 -9.33 15.35
CA PRO A 227 -2.63 -9.71 13.95
C PRO A 227 -1.51 -10.64 13.45
N LEU A 228 -0.27 -10.43 13.91
CA LEU A 228 0.87 -11.26 13.53
C LEU A 228 0.74 -12.69 14.06
N ALA A 229 0.22 -12.86 15.29
CA ALA A 229 -0.03 -14.18 15.85
C ALA A 229 -1.20 -14.89 15.16
N ALA A 230 -2.22 -14.14 14.72
CA ALA A 230 -3.31 -14.67 13.91
C ALA A 230 -2.81 -15.17 12.54
N LEU A 231 -1.93 -14.41 11.89
CA LEU A 231 -1.29 -14.81 10.63
C LEU A 231 -0.47 -16.09 10.78
N SER A 232 0.39 -16.17 11.79
CA SER A 232 1.19 -17.37 12.06
C SER A 232 0.31 -18.62 12.28
N SER A 233 -0.83 -18.43 12.96
CA SER A 233 -1.82 -19.50 13.17
C SER A 233 -2.53 -19.89 11.86
N PHE A 234 -2.77 -18.94 10.95
CA PHE A 234 -3.34 -19.19 9.64
C PHE A 234 -2.39 -20.01 8.75
N GLU A 235 -1.11 -19.63 8.69
CA GLU A 235 -0.10 -20.35 7.90
C GLU A 235 0.05 -21.81 8.36
N THR A 236 0.03 -22.04 9.68
CA THR A 236 0.09 -23.40 10.26
C THR A 236 -1.10 -24.25 9.82
N LYS A 237 -2.29 -23.65 9.68
CA LYS A 237 -3.54 -24.35 9.31
C LYS A 237 -3.72 -24.48 7.80
N LYS A 238 -3.20 -23.54 7.00
CA LYS A 238 -3.33 -23.51 5.53
C LYS A 238 -1.97 -23.29 4.86
N PRO A 239 -1.06 -24.28 4.95
CA PRO A 239 0.30 -24.16 4.41
C PRO A 239 0.35 -24.09 2.87
N GLN A 240 -0.75 -24.36 2.16
CA GLN A 240 -0.84 -24.34 0.69
C GLN A 240 -1.22 -22.97 0.10
N SER A 241 -1.24 -21.90 0.90
CA SER A 241 -1.57 -20.56 0.39
C SER A 241 -0.46 -20.08 -0.55
N LEU A 242 -0.77 -19.84 -1.82
CA LEU A 242 0.21 -19.38 -2.82
C LEU A 242 0.82 -18.00 -2.47
N PHE A 243 0.04 -17.13 -1.81
CA PHE A 243 0.48 -15.80 -1.42
C PHE A 243 0.03 -15.48 0.00
N VAL A 244 0.97 -15.04 0.83
CA VAL A 244 0.71 -14.52 2.17
C VAL A 244 1.37 -13.16 2.29
N LEU A 245 0.60 -12.15 2.69
CA LEU A 245 1.06 -10.78 2.86
C LEU A 245 0.70 -10.30 4.27
N TYR A 246 1.68 -9.70 4.94
CA TYR A 246 1.48 -8.92 6.16
C TYR A 246 1.95 -7.50 5.93
N ALA A 247 1.03 -6.54 6.02
CA ALA A 247 1.34 -5.12 5.91
C ALA A 247 0.89 -4.42 7.19
N ARG A 248 1.86 -3.87 7.94
CA ARG A 248 1.56 -3.00 9.07
C ARG A 248 1.50 -1.56 8.59
N CYS A 249 0.33 -1.17 8.06
CA CYS A 249 0.11 0.20 7.62
C CYS A 249 -0.29 1.08 8.81
N VAL A 250 0.42 2.20 9.01
CA VAL A 250 -0.09 3.27 9.87
C VAL A 250 -1.16 4.01 9.07
N ILE A 251 -2.42 3.74 9.39
CA ILE A 251 -3.53 4.57 8.92
C ILE A 251 -3.50 5.84 9.78
N LEU A 252 -2.76 6.85 9.33
CA LEU A 252 -2.81 8.16 9.95
C LEU A 252 -4.23 8.71 9.75
N PRO A 253 -4.92 9.19 10.81
CA PRO A 253 -6.15 9.92 10.60
C PRO A 253 -5.84 11.15 9.75
N PHE A 254 -6.50 11.28 8.61
CA PHE A 254 -6.46 12.49 7.81
C PHE A 254 -6.98 13.63 8.69
N LEU A 255 -6.07 14.47 9.19
CA LEU A 255 -6.44 15.72 9.84
C LEU A 255 -6.87 16.66 8.71
N VAL A 256 -8.14 16.60 8.32
CA VAL A 256 -8.78 17.64 7.53
C VAL A 256 -8.78 18.89 8.41
N ARG A 257 -7.69 19.66 8.38
CA ARG A 257 -7.67 21.02 8.90
C ARG A 257 -8.56 21.82 7.97
N HIS A 258 -9.85 21.92 8.31
CA HIS A 258 -10.71 22.95 7.77
C HIS A 258 -10.08 24.30 8.12
N LEU A 259 -9.32 24.87 7.18
CA LEU A 259 -9.00 26.29 7.18
C LEU A 259 -10.34 27.01 7.03
N LYS A 260 -10.92 27.42 8.16
CA LYS A 260 -11.91 28.48 8.20
C LYS A 260 -11.21 29.74 7.68
N VAL A 261 -11.42 30.03 6.41
CA VAL A 261 -11.22 31.37 5.87
C VAL A 261 -12.28 32.25 6.54
N ARG A 262 -11.83 33.28 7.26
CA ARG A 262 -12.69 34.34 7.79
C ARG A 262 -13.12 35.26 6.66
#